data_AF-A0AAD9D104-F1
#
_entry.id   AF-A0AAD9D104-F1
#
_cell.length_a   1.000
_cell.length_b   1.000
_cell.length_c   1.000
_cell.angle_alpha   90.00
_cell.angle_beta   90.00
_cell.angle_gamma   90.00
#
_symmetry.space_group_name_H-M   'P 1'
#
loop_
_entity.id
_entity.type
_entity.pdbx_description
1 polymer ?
#
loop_
_entity_poly.entity_id
_entity_poly.type
_entity_poly.pdbx_seq_one_letter_code
_entity_poly.pdbx_strand_id
1 'polypeptide(L)'
;MVRSGLQQDVINMYRRGVKLAFSRPPESRSAFLLHLRYNFHHPPLKSRDYTAIEHQLRKMDRTLEMLETGSVQRLHVTPAMQEWWEAEVRRSRLPRGPTTSARSTTPGSPTSGSATSRGDSHRDTQQWGGTLPGHGGT
;
A
#
# COMPACT_ATOMS: atom_id res chain seq x y z
N MET A 1 -23.52 -1.52 0.06
CA MET A 1 -22.59 -2.56 0.52
C MET A 1 -22.13 -2.16 1.92
N VAL A 2 -22.41 -2.98 2.93
CA VAL A 2 -22.05 -2.68 4.33
C VAL A 2 -20.54 -2.88 4.50
N ARG A 3 -19.85 -1.89 5.08
CA ARG A 3 -18.42 -1.99 5.38
C ARG A 3 -18.25 -2.80 6.66
N SER A 4 -17.18 -3.61 6.74
CA SER A 4 -16.86 -4.30 8.00
C SER A 4 -16.45 -3.30 9.09
N GLY A 5 -16.56 -3.68 10.36
CA GLY A 5 -16.14 -2.82 11.49
C GLY A 5 -14.70 -2.34 11.33
N LEU A 6 -13.77 -3.25 11.03
CA LEU A 6 -12.37 -2.93 10.79
C LEU A 6 -12.16 -1.97 9.62
N GLN A 7 -12.90 -2.14 8.52
CA GLN A 7 -12.84 -1.19 7.40
C GLN A 7 -13.31 0.21 7.83
N GLN A 8 -14.34 0.27 8.66
CA GLN A 8 -14.84 1.54 9.17
C GLN A 8 -13.80 2.22 10.08
N ASP A 9 -13.08 1.45 10.90
CA ASP A 9 -12.01 1.95 11.76
C ASP A 9 -10.84 2.51 10.94
N VAL A 10 -10.40 1.80 9.89
CA VAL A 10 -9.37 2.29 8.95
C VAL A 10 -9.78 3.63 8.32
N ILE A 11 -11.04 3.74 7.90
CA ILE A 11 -11.56 4.97 7.28
C ILE A 11 -11.64 6.11 8.31
N ASN A 12 -12.13 5.83 9.52
CA ASN A 12 -12.21 6.82 10.58
C ASN A 12 -10.82 7.34 10.97
N MET A 13 -9.85 6.44 11.06
CA MET A 13 -8.44 6.76 11.31
C MET A 13 -7.87 7.68 10.22
N TYR A 14 -8.08 7.34 8.95
CA TYR A 14 -7.65 8.17 7.83
C TYR A 14 -8.27 9.57 7.90
N ARG A 15 -9.58 9.67 8.17
CA ARG A 15 -10.28 10.95 8.30
C ARG A 15 -9.75 11.77 9.47
N ARG A 16 -9.44 11.15 10.62
CA ARG A 16 -8.80 11.81 11.77
C ARG A 16 -7.43 12.37 11.37
N GLY A 17 -6.58 11.56 10.73
CA GLY A 17 -5.27 11.99 10.25
C GLY A 17 -5.35 13.16 9.26
N VAL A 18 -6.31 13.15 8.35
CA VAL A 18 -6.53 14.26 7.42
C VAL A 18 -6.95 15.53 8.17
N LYS A 19 -7.87 15.44 9.13
CA LYS A 19 -8.26 16.60 9.97
C LYS A 19 -7.05 17.20 10.71
N LEU A 20 -6.21 16.35 11.29
CA LEU A 20 -4.97 16.76 11.94
C LEU A 20 -3.98 17.40 10.97
N ALA A 21 -3.93 16.97 9.71
CA ALA A 21 -3.10 17.62 8.70
C ALA A 21 -3.59 19.06 8.42
N PHE A 22 -4.91 19.27 8.40
CA PHE A 22 -5.50 20.58 8.14
C PHE A 22 -5.36 21.57 9.29
N SER A 23 -5.19 21.11 10.54
CA SER A 23 -4.89 22.00 11.68
C SER A 23 -3.43 22.51 11.68
N ARG A 24 -2.56 21.97 10.82
CA ARG A 24 -1.16 22.41 10.67
C ARG A 24 -1.02 23.61 9.73
N PRO A 25 0.13 24.33 9.83
CA PRO A 25 0.50 25.35 8.86
C PRO A 25 0.47 24.82 7.42
N PRO A 26 0.14 25.67 6.43
CA PRO A 26 0.00 25.27 5.04
C PRO A 26 1.30 24.66 4.46
N GLU A 27 2.46 25.08 4.95
CA GLU A 27 3.77 24.62 4.51
C GLU A 27 4.02 23.14 4.86
N SER A 28 3.59 22.70 6.05
CA SER A 28 3.78 21.32 6.51
C SER A 28 2.59 20.41 6.19
N ARG A 29 1.42 20.98 5.87
CA ARG A 29 0.21 20.25 5.51
C ARG A 29 0.40 19.32 4.31
N SER A 30 1.03 19.80 3.24
CA SER A 30 1.24 19.01 2.02
C SER A 30 2.08 17.76 2.29
N ALA A 31 3.16 17.94 3.05
CA ALA A 31 4.03 16.85 3.50
C ALA A 31 3.28 15.83 4.37
N PHE A 32 2.46 16.29 5.32
CA PHE A 32 1.66 15.43 6.17
C PHE A 32 0.65 14.61 5.37
N LEU A 33 -0.11 15.26 4.48
CA LEU A 33 -1.09 14.59 3.64
C LEU A 33 -0.45 13.56 2.73
N LEU A 34 0.72 13.87 2.16
CA LEU A 34 1.46 12.94 1.33
C LEU A 34 1.92 11.72 2.13
N HIS A 35 2.52 11.94 3.30
CA HIS A 35 2.93 10.86 4.18
C HIS A 35 1.74 9.96 4.56
N LEU A 36 0.61 10.56 4.94
CA LEU A 36 -0.60 9.82 5.30
C LEU A 36 -1.14 9.01 4.11
N ARG A 37 -1.27 9.63 2.93
CA ARG A 37 -1.74 8.95 1.71
C ARG A 37 -0.85 7.78 1.33
N TYR A 38 0.46 7.98 1.35
CA TYR A 38 1.41 6.94 0.99
C TYR A 38 1.32 5.71 1.91
N ASN A 39 1.26 5.91 3.23
CA ASN A 39 1.18 4.82 4.20
C ASN A 39 -0.10 3.98 4.05
N PHE A 40 -1.25 4.63 3.79
CA PHE A 40 -2.51 3.91 3.60
C PHE A 40 -2.60 3.21 2.23
N HIS A 41 -1.85 3.69 1.22
CA HIS A 41 -1.83 3.09 -0.12
C HIS A 41 -0.80 1.96 -0.26
N HIS A 42 0.27 1.98 0.54
CA HIS A 42 1.32 0.96 0.56
C HIS A 42 1.46 0.33 1.94
N PRO A 43 0.39 -0.29 2.49
CA PRO A 43 0.52 -1.02 3.73
C PRO A 43 1.42 -2.25 3.49
N PRO A 44 2.36 -2.57 4.39
CA PRO A 44 3.14 -3.81 4.31
C PRO A 44 2.31 -5.03 4.75
N LEU A 45 0.99 -5.03 4.50
CA LEU A 45 0.01 -5.96 5.05
C LEU A 45 -0.91 -6.46 3.94
N LYS A 46 -1.31 -7.74 4.01
CA LYS A 46 -2.37 -8.27 3.12
C LYS A 46 -3.73 -7.98 3.74
N SER A 47 -4.75 -7.81 2.91
CA SER A 47 -6.13 -7.53 3.36
C SER A 47 -6.76 -8.62 4.25
N ARG A 48 -6.16 -9.82 4.28
CA ARG A 48 -6.61 -10.96 5.08
C ARG A 48 -5.95 -11.03 6.46
N ASP A 49 -4.91 -10.24 6.71
CA ASP A 49 -4.12 -10.30 7.94
C ASP A 49 -4.73 -9.39 9.02
N TYR A 50 -5.92 -9.74 9.51
CA TYR A 50 -6.72 -8.89 10.40
C TYR A 50 -5.97 -8.45 11.67
N THR A 51 -5.24 -9.35 12.32
CA THR A 51 -4.47 -9.06 13.53
C THR A 51 -3.34 -8.05 13.28
N ALA A 52 -2.69 -8.14 12.12
CA ALA A 52 -1.64 -7.21 11.73
C ALA A 52 -2.21 -5.83 11.38
N ILE A 53 -3.39 -5.78 10.74
CA ILE A 53 -4.11 -4.54 10.46
C ILE A 53 -4.51 -3.86 11.78
N GLU A 54 -5.06 -4.59 12.75
CA GLU A 54 -5.39 -4.04 14.06
C GLU A 54 -4.16 -3.50 14.79
N HIS A 55 -3.06 -4.26 14.80
CA HIS A 55 -1.81 -3.80 15.41
C HIS A 55 -1.31 -2.51 14.76
N GLN A 56 -1.36 -2.43 13.44
CA GLN A 56 -0.98 -1.24 12.70
C GLN A 56 -1.91 -0.05 13.00
N LEU A 57 -3.21 -0.27 13.13
CA LEU A 57 -4.16 0.77 13.56
C LEU A 57 -3.80 1.31 14.94
N ARG A 58 -3.53 0.44 15.92
CA ARG A 58 -3.12 0.87 17.28
C ARG A 58 -1.79 1.62 17.28
N LYS A 59 -0.87 1.29 16.37
CA LYS A 59 0.40 2.01 16.21
C LYS A 59 0.18 3.40 15.60
N MET A 60 -0.64 3.48 14.56
CA MET A 60 -0.95 4.75 13.90
C MET A 60 -1.76 5.68 14.81
N ASP A 61 -2.68 5.15 15.61
CA ASP A 61 -3.47 5.94 16.55
C ASP A 61 -2.58 6.65 17.57
N ARG A 62 -1.68 5.90 18.22
CA ARG A 62 -0.65 6.45 19.12
C ARG A 62 0.22 7.51 18.43
N THR A 63 0.54 7.29 17.15
CA THR A 63 1.31 8.26 16.36
C THR A 63 0.52 9.54 16.15
N LEU A 64 -0.79 9.45 15.84
CA LEU A 64 -1.65 10.62 15.66
C LEU A 64 -1.86 11.39 16.96
N GLU A 65 -2.04 10.70 18.09
CA GLU A 65 -2.14 11.32 19.42
C GLU A 65 -0.87 12.09 19.78
N MET A 66 0.30 11.49 19.54
CA MET A 66 1.59 12.16 19.75
C MET A 66 1.75 13.38 18.85
N LEU A 67 1.28 13.30 17.60
CA LEU A 67 1.34 14.46 16.70
C LEU A 67 0.39 15.56 17.20
N GLU A 68 -0.82 15.20 17.64
CA GLU A 68 -1.84 16.13 18.14
C GLU A 68 -1.35 17.05 19.27
N THR A 69 -0.53 16.55 20.19
CA THR A 69 0.02 17.32 21.33
C THR A 69 1.02 18.44 20.97
N GLY A 70 1.38 18.61 19.70
CA GLY A 70 1.84 19.90 19.17
C GLY A 70 3.35 20.10 19.00
N SER A 71 4.19 19.18 19.48
CA SER A 71 5.66 19.34 19.41
C SER A 71 6.24 19.14 18.00
N VAL A 72 5.53 18.41 17.13
CA VAL A 72 6.02 18.06 15.79
C VAL A 72 5.41 18.99 14.74
N GLN A 73 6.22 19.90 14.22
CA GLN A 73 5.78 20.88 13.22
C GLN A 73 6.08 20.46 11.78
N ARG A 74 7.11 19.63 11.56
CA ARG A 74 7.60 19.26 10.23
C ARG A 74 7.78 17.75 10.11
N LEU A 75 7.22 17.19 9.05
CA LEU A 75 7.40 15.79 8.66
C LEU A 75 8.34 15.69 7.47
N HIS A 76 9.21 14.69 7.49
CA HIS A 76 10.09 14.36 6.38
C HIS A 76 9.33 13.51 5.35
N VAL A 77 9.41 13.91 4.09
CA VAL A 77 8.85 13.17 2.95
C VAL A 77 10.03 12.60 2.17
N THR A 78 10.00 11.31 1.88
CA THR A 78 11.05 10.69 1.08
C THR A 78 10.83 10.95 -0.42
N PRO A 79 11.89 10.96 -1.25
CA PRO A 79 11.77 11.14 -2.69
C PRO A 79 10.78 10.16 -3.34
N ALA A 80 10.80 8.89 -2.91
CA ALA A 80 9.85 7.87 -3.37
C ALA A 80 8.37 8.23 -3.14
N MET A 81 8.05 8.93 -2.04
CA MET A 81 6.68 9.40 -1.79
C MET A 81 6.30 10.50 -2.78
N GLN A 82 7.21 11.42 -3.08
CA GLN A 82 6.98 12.52 -4.02
C GLN A 82 6.76 11.99 -5.44
N GLU A 83 7.67 11.12 -5.90
CA GLU A 83 7.59 10.46 -7.20
C GLU A 83 6.29 9.67 -7.38
N TRP A 84 5.88 8.93 -6.34
CA TRP A 84 4.60 8.23 -6.34
C TRP A 84 3.42 9.19 -6.50
N TRP A 85 3.41 10.29 -5.74
CA TRP A 85 2.32 11.27 -5.81
C TRP A 85 2.25 11.96 -7.16
N GLU A 86 3.39 12.32 -7.75
CA GLU A 86 3.46 12.89 -9.08
C GLU A 86 2.92 11.94 -10.15
N ALA A 87 3.27 10.65 -10.05
CA ALA A 87 2.76 9.61 -10.94
C ALA A 87 1.24 9.43 -10.81
N GLU A 88 0.71 9.48 -9.58
CA GLU A 88 -0.74 9.37 -9.31
C GLU A 88 -1.51 10.61 -9.81
N VAL A 89 -0.97 11.80 -9.62
CA VAL A 89 -1.52 13.05 -10.19
C VAL A 89 -1.50 13.00 -11.72
N ARG A 90 -0.42 12.51 -12.31
CA ARG A 90 -0.34 12.31 -13.77
C ARG A 90 -1.41 11.34 -14.25
N ARG A 91 -1.58 10.20 -13.56
CA ARG A 91 -2.58 9.18 -13.88
C ARG A 91 -4.00 9.72 -13.82
N SER A 92 -4.34 10.50 -12.77
CA SER A 92 -5.68 11.07 -12.60
C SER A 92 -6.01 12.18 -13.60
N ARG A 93 -5.01 12.82 -14.21
CA ARG A 93 -5.18 13.82 -15.27
C ARG A 93 -5.34 13.23 -16.66
N LEU A 94 -5.01 11.96 -16.87
CA LEU A 94 -5.21 11.31 -18.15
C LEU A 94 -6.72 11.11 -18.39
N PRO A 95 -7.22 11.39 -19.60
CA PRO A 95 -8.59 11.05 -19.95
C PRO A 95 -8.77 9.55 -19.75
N ARG A 96 -9.83 9.16 -19.01
CA ARG A 96 -10.24 7.76 -18.95
C ARG A 96 -10.59 7.36 -20.39
N GLY A 97 -9.66 6.69 -21.07
CA GLY A 97 -9.88 6.20 -22.43
C GLY A 97 -11.16 5.37 -22.47
N PRO A 98 -11.84 5.30 -23.63
CA PRO A 98 -13.07 4.52 -23.75
C PRO A 98 -12.77 3.10 -23.30
N THR A 99 -13.58 2.60 -22.36
CA THR A 99 -13.50 1.22 -21.91
C THR A 99 -13.91 0.36 -23.10
N THR A 100 -12.93 -0.09 -23.89
CA THR A 100 -13.18 -1.11 -24.90
C THR A 100 -13.43 -2.42 -24.16
N SER A 101 -14.68 -2.58 -23.69
CA SER A 101 -15.27 -3.87 -23.41
C SER A 101 -15.38 -4.61 -24.75
N ALA A 102 -14.25 -5.05 -25.28
CA ALA A 102 -14.21 -6.04 -26.33
C ALA A 102 -14.66 -7.36 -25.70
N ARG A 103 -15.98 -7.52 -25.66
CA ARG A 103 -16.69 -8.77 -25.47
C ARG A 103 -16.13 -9.75 -26.50
N SER A 104 -15.26 -10.65 -26.05
CA SER A 104 -14.75 -11.77 -26.84
C SER A 104 -15.91 -12.72 -27.09
N THR A 105 -16.59 -12.52 -28.22
CA THR A 105 -17.48 -13.51 -28.81
C THR A 105 -16.62 -14.70 -29.22
N THR A 106 -16.81 -15.83 -28.55
CA THR A 106 -16.28 -17.14 -28.92
C THR A 106 -16.83 -17.57 -30.29
N PRO A 107 -15.98 -18.17 -31.15
CA PRO A 107 -16.47 -19.17 -32.09
C PRO A 107 -15.65 -20.46 -32.00
N GLY A 108 -16.36 -21.56 -31.71
CA GLY A 108 -16.11 -22.91 -32.25
C GLY A 108 -14.77 -23.60 -31.99
N SER A 109 -14.79 -24.63 -31.13
CA SER A 109 -13.97 -25.83 -31.30
C SER A 109 -14.34 -26.54 -32.61
N PRO A 110 -13.43 -27.28 -33.29
CA PRO A 110 -13.07 -28.62 -32.82
C PRO A 110 -11.62 -29.11 -33.11
N THR A 111 -11.29 -30.19 -32.40
CA THR A 111 -10.45 -31.34 -32.82
C THR A 111 -8.95 -31.39 -32.48
N SER A 112 -8.65 -32.31 -31.55
CA SER A 112 -7.59 -33.33 -31.51
C SER A 112 -6.14 -33.01 -31.95
N GLY A 113 -5.19 -33.21 -31.02
CA GLY A 113 -3.77 -33.39 -31.32
C GLY A 113 -2.94 -33.69 -30.09
N SER A 114 -2.31 -34.87 -30.07
CA SER A 114 -1.59 -35.54 -28.97
C SER A 114 -0.22 -34.94 -28.58
N ALA A 115 0.13 -35.11 -27.29
CA ALA A 115 1.45 -35.44 -26.70
C ALA A 115 2.66 -34.55 -27.04
N THR A 116 3.43 -34.00 -26.08
CA THR A 116 4.34 -34.74 -25.18
C THR A 116 5.07 -33.76 -24.23
N SER A 117 5.58 -34.34 -23.13
CA SER A 117 6.79 -33.97 -22.39
C SER A 117 6.77 -32.81 -21.38
N ARG A 118 6.59 -33.22 -20.12
CA ARG A 118 7.45 -32.95 -18.95
C ARG A 118 8.41 -31.75 -19.05
N GLY A 119 8.13 -30.76 -18.22
CA GLY A 119 9.06 -29.72 -17.78
C GLY A 119 8.68 -29.31 -16.37
N ASP A 120 9.20 -30.06 -15.41
CA ASP A 120 9.12 -29.78 -13.97
C ASP A 120 9.80 -28.42 -13.72
N SER A 121 9.09 -27.46 -13.14
CA SER A 121 9.65 -26.19 -12.68
C SER A 121 9.22 -25.99 -11.24
N HIS A 122 9.88 -26.78 -10.39
CA HIS A 122 10.04 -26.58 -8.97
C HIS A 122 10.27 -25.08 -8.67
N ARG A 123 9.33 -24.47 -7.95
CA ARG A 123 9.47 -23.14 -7.39
C ARG A 123 10.40 -23.25 -6.19
N ASP A 124 11.68 -22.92 -6.38
CA ASP A 124 12.60 -22.67 -5.28
C ASP A 124 12.13 -21.47 -4.46
N THR A 125 11.40 -21.82 -3.40
CA THR A 125 11.05 -20.97 -2.28
C THR A 125 11.94 -21.44 -1.14
N GLN A 126 13.07 -20.75 -0.94
CA GLN A 126 14.04 -20.77 0.18
C GLN A 126 15.31 -20.11 -0.40
N GLN A 127 16.10 -19.26 0.23
CA GLN A 127 16.43 -19.09 1.64
C GLN A 127 16.98 -17.66 1.78
N TRP A 128 16.40 -16.82 2.64
CA TRP A 128 17.20 -15.75 3.27
C TRP A 128 17.48 -16.23 4.69
N GLY A 129 18.25 -17.31 4.76
CA GLY A 129 18.93 -17.74 5.97
C GLY A 129 20.12 -16.81 6.18
N GLY A 130 20.16 -16.17 7.33
CA GLY A 130 21.17 -15.19 7.67
C GLY A 130 22.59 -15.73 7.55
N THR A 131 23.46 -14.93 6.94
CA THR A 131 24.89 -14.97 7.24
C THR A 131 25.16 -13.86 8.24
N LEU A 132 25.19 -14.24 9.51
CA LEU A 132 25.77 -13.44 10.58
C LEU A 132 27.28 -13.27 10.30
N PRO A 133 27.84 -12.05 10.36
CA PRO A 133 29.28 -11.88 10.32
C PRO A 133 29.89 -12.48 11.60
N GLY A 134 30.71 -13.51 11.40
CA GLY A 134 31.45 -14.18 12.46
C GLY A 134 32.40 -13.22 13.16
N HIS A 135 32.26 -13.16 14.49
CA HIS A 135 33.33 -12.81 15.40
C HIS A 135 34.40 -13.92 15.42
N GLY A 136 35.63 -13.54 15.12
CA GLY A 136 36.85 -14.13 15.69
C GLY A 136 37.82 -12.94 15.82
N GLY A 137 38.30 -12.55 17.00
CA GLY A 137 38.85 -13.41 18.04
C GLY A 137 40.37 -13.23 17.97
N THR A 138 40.88 -12.43 18.92
CA THR A 138 42.25 -12.26 19.43
C THR A 138 43.39 -13.02 18.76
#